data_AF-A0A9D5YU40-F1
#
_entry.id   AF-A0A9D5YU40-F1
#
_cell.length_a   1.000
_cell.length_b   1.000
_cell.length_c   1.000
_cell.angle_alpha   90.00
_cell.angle_beta   90.00
_cell.angle_gamma   90.00
#
_symmetry.space_group_name_H-M   'P 1'
#
loop_
_entity.id
_entity.type
_entity.pdbx_description
1 polymer ?
#
loop_
_entity_poly.entity_id
_entity_poly.type
_entity_poly.pdbx_seq_one_letter_code
_entity_poly.pdbx_strand_id
1 'polypeptide(L)' 'MLRPLYDVMRREVLQGRKISTDDSPRPVQSREPAKTRQGRLQVYVGDGEHEHTVFDFTPTENRTGR' A
#
# COMPACT_ATOMS: atom_id res chain seq x y z
N MET A 1 8.55 -3.83 14.12
CA MET A 1 9.66 -2.84 14.14
C MET A 1 10.12 -2.60 12.70
N LEU A 2 9.36 -1.84 11.91
CA LEU A 2 9.73 -1.40 10.54
C LEU A 2 9.07 -0.06 10.16
N ARG A 3 8.25 0.51 11.05
CA ARG A 3 7.43 1.68 10.75
C ARG A 3 8.25 2.91 10.33
N PRO A 4 9.37 3.26 11.00
CA PRO A 4 10.16 4.42 10.61
C PRO A 4 10.76 4.30 9.20
N LEU A 5 11.22 3.11 8.80
CA LEU A 5 11.74 2.87 7.46
C LEU A 5 10.64 2.97 6.40
N TYR A 6 9.49 2.34 6.68
CA TYR A 6 8.32 2.43 5.81
C TYR A 6 7.88 3.89 5.60
N ASP A 7 7.84 4.70 6.66
CA ASP A 7 7.40 6.10 6.55
C ASP A 7 8.36 6.92 5.66
N VAL A 8 9.68 6.66 5.74
CA VAL A 8 10.70 7.30 4.86
C VAL A 8 10.55 6.84 3.42
N MET A 9 10.50 5.53 3.16
CA MET A 9 10.35 4.98 1.81
C MET A 9 9.04 5.45 1.14
N ARG A 10 7.95 5.51 1.92
CA ARG A 10 6.66 6.02 1.45
C ARG A 10 6.75 7.50 1.11
N ARG A 11 7.46 8.31 1.90
CA ARG A 11 7.64 9.73 1.61
C ARG A 11 8.45 9.93 0.33
N GLU A 12 9.55 9.20 0.16
CA GLU A 12 10.42 9.34 -1.02
C GLU A 12 9.74 8.84 -2.30
N VAL A 13 9.08 7.68 -2.29
CA VAL A 13 8.40 7.18 -3.50
C VAL A 13 7.29 8.12 -3.97
N LEU A 14 6.62 8.82 -3.04
CA LEU A 14 5.57 9.79 -3.35
C LEU A 14 6.10 11.13 -3.88
N GLN A 15 7.41 11.37 -3.84
CA GLN A 15 8.06 12.54 -4.45
C GLN A 15 8.47 12.29 -5.91
N GLY A 16 8.37 11.04 -6.39
CA GLY A 16 8.64 10.67 -7.78
C GLY A 16 7.75 11.39 -8.79
N ARG A 17 8.32 11.75 -9.93
CA ARG A 17 7.59 12.39 -11.04
C ARG A 17 6.66 11.41 -11.74
N LYS A 18 6.97 10.11 -11.68
CA LYS A 18 6.12 9.03 -12.20
C LYS A 18 5.95 7.95 -11.15
N ILE A 19 4.71 7.72 -10.75
CA ILE A 19 4.36 6.70 -9.76
C ILE A 19 3.29 5.81 -10.39
N SER A 20 3.51 4.49 -10.36
CA SER A 20 2.45 3.51 -10.67
C SER A 20 1.66 3.19 -9.41
N THR A 21 0.34 3.01 -9.53
CA THR A 21 -0.53 2.59 -8.42
C THR A 21 -1.55 1.55 -8.91
N ASP A 22 -1.59 0.39 -8.25
CA ASP A 22 -2.66 -0.61 -8.41
C ASP A 22 -3.72 -0.36 -7.32
N ASP A 23 -4.87 0.22 -7.67
CA ASP A 23 -6.03 0.42 -6.78
C ASP A 23 -7.15 -0.60 -7.07
N SER A 24 -6.76 -1.88 -7.15
CA SER A 24 -7.71 -2.97 -7.36
C SER A 24 -8.19 -3.52 -6.01
N PRO A 25 -9.52 -3.68 -5.77
CA PRO A 25 -10.00 -4.42 -4.62
C PRO A 25 -9.57 -5.89 -4.72
N ARG A 26 -9.04 -6.44 -3.63
CA ARG A 26 -8.60 -7.85 -3.54
C ARG A 26 -9.37 -8.60 -2.45
N PRO A 27 -9.74 -9.88 -2.69
CA PRO A 27 -10.27 -10.71 -1.63
C PRO A 27 -9.15 -11.07 -0.64
N VAL A 28 -9.33 -10.70 0.63
CA VAL A 28 -8.39 -11.01 1.72
C VAL A 28 -8.99 -12.07 2.60
N GLN A 29 -8.22 -13.09 2.95
CA GLN A 29 -8.64 -14.12 3.89
C GLN A 29 -9.03 -13.50 5.23
N SER A 30 -10.22 -13.85 5.72
CA SER A 30 -10.67 -13.45 7.05
C SER A 30 -10.21 -14.45 8.12
N ARG A 31 -10.33 -14.07 9.39
CA ARG A 31 -10.06 -15.00 10.51
C ARG A 31 -11.12 -16.10 10.61
N GLU A 32 -12.28 -15.91 10.00
CA GLU A 32 -13.33 -16.91 9.93
C GLU A 32 -13.02 -17.92 8.82
N PRO A 33 -13.14 -19.24 9.11
CA PRO A 33 -12.94 -20.27 8.09
C PRO A 33 -13.81 -20.04 6.86
N ALA A 34 -13.23 -20.25 5.68
CA ALA A 34 -13.91 -20.17 4.39
C ALA A 34 -14.55 -18.80 4.05
N LYS A 35 -14.15 -17.70 4.70
CA LYS A 35 -14.63 -16.35 4.39
C LYS A 35 -13.53 -15.41 3.93
N THR A 36 -13.87 -14.52 3.01
CA THR A 36 -13.02 -13.41 2.53
C THR A 36 -13.67 -12.06 2.83
N ARG A 37 -12.84 -11.03 2.98
CA ARG A 37 -13.26 -9.63 3.10
C ARG A 37 -12.60 -8.80 2.00
N GLN A 38 -13.25 -7.71 1.59
CA GLN A 38 -12.65 -6.78 0.64
C GLN A 38 -11.52 -6.01 1.34
N GLY A 39 -10.32 -6.05 0.74
CA GLY A 39 -9.18 -5.25 1.17
C GLY A 39 -8.52 -4.58 -0.03
N ARG A 40 -7.60 -3.65 0.26
CA ARG A 40 -6.81 -2.96 -0.75
C ARG A 40 -5.34 -3.15 -0.44
N LEU A 41 -4.58 -3.49 -1.49
CA LEU A 41 -3.12 -3.51 -1.48
C LEU A 41 -2.69 -2.46 -2.50
N GLN A 42 -2.26 -1.30 -2.01
CA GLN A 42 -1.68 -0.26 -2.86
C GLN A 42 -0.20 -0.56 -3.04
N VAL A 43 0.26 -0.54 -4.29
CA VAL A 43 1.68 -0.70 -4.63
C VAL A 43 2.15 0.58 -5.27
N TYR A 44 3.12 1.24 -4.64
CA TYR A 44 3.82 2.40 -5.21
C TYR A 44 5.16 1.92 -5.77
N VAL A 45 5.36 2.12 -7.07
CA VAL A 45 6.65 1.91 -7.72
C VAL A 45 7.15 3.28 -8.15
N GLY A 46 8.26 3.72 -7.58
CA GLY A 46 8.86 4.99 -7.95
C GLY A 46 9.70 4.90 -9.23
N ASP A 47 10.32 6.01 -9.58
CA ASP A 47 11.10 6.18 -10.79
C ASP A 47 12.62 6.04 -10.54
N GLY A 48 13.45 6.31 -11.54
CA GLY A 48 14.91 6.18 -11.42
C GLY A 48 15.55 7.15 -10.42
N GLU A 49 14.83 8.17 -9.95
CA GLU A 49 15.30 9.08 -8.88
C GLU A 49 14.76 8.64 -7.50
N HIS A 50 13.72 7.80 -7.46
CA HIS A 50 13.05 7.35 -6.24
C HIS A 50 12.77 5.84 -6.34
N GLU A 51 13.82 5.01 -6.31
CA GLU A 51 13.78 3.59 -6.72
C GLU A 51 13.04 2.64 -5.73
N HIS A 52 12.29 3.18 -4.78
CA HIS A 52 11.59 2.39 -3.78
C HIS A 52 10.30 1.78 -4.33
N THR A 53 10.04 0.53 -3.94
CA THR A 53 8.72 -0.09 -4.09
C THR A 53 8.09 -0.23 -2.71
N VAL A 54 6.93 0.40 -2.50
CA VAL A 54 6.21 0.41 -1.22
C VAL A 54 4.88 -0.29 -1.36
N PHE A 55 4.61 -1.23 -0.46
CA PHE A 55 3.34 -1.93 -0.34
C PHE A 55 2.58 -1.37 0.86
N ASP A 56 1.36 -0.88 0.62
CA ASP A 56 0.46 -0.37 1.66
C ASP A 56 -0.82 -1.21 1.69
N PHE A 57 -1.01 -1.94 2.79
CA PHE A 57 -2.14 -2.83 2.96
C PHE A 57 -3.14 -2.22 3.94
N THR A 58 -4.34 -1.96 3.46
CA THR A 58 -5.46 -1.53 4.29
C THR A 58 -6.47 -2.67 4.41
N PRO A 59 -6.57 -3.32 5.60
CA PRO A 59 -7.65 -4.23 5.86
C PRO A 59 -8.94 -3.43 6.04
N THR A 60 -9.82 -3.45 5.04
CA THR A 60 -11.20 -2.88 4.98
C THR A 60 -11.36 -1.38 4.69
N GLU A 61 -12.57 -1.02 4.20
CA GLU A 61 -12.97 0.32 3.76
C GLU A 61 -13.05 1.31 4.93
N ASN A 62 -11.92 1.90 5.31
CA ASN A 62 -11.94 3.18 6.00
C ASN A 62 -10.63 3.93 5.72
N ARG A 63 -10.68 4.75 4.66
CA ARG A 63 -9.77 5.87 4.51
C ARG A 63 -10.07 6.88 5.63
N THR A 64 -9.51 6.67 6.82
CA THR A 64 -9.29 7.79 7.74
C THR A 64 -8.01 8.48 7.27
N GLY A 65 -8.17 9.37 6.29
CA GLY A 65 -7.11 10.29 5.91
C GLY A 65 -7.01 11.39 6.95
N ARG A 66 -5.82 11.56 7.54
CA ARG A 66 -5.25 12.85 7.94
C ARG A 66 -3.74 12.77 7.82
#